data_AF-A0A6P6KRE3-F1
#
_entry.id   AF-A0A6P6KRE3-F1
#
_cell.length_a   1.000
_cell.length_b   1.000
_cell.length_c   1.000
_cell.angle_alpha   90.00
_cell.angle_beta   90.00
_cell.angle_gamma   90.00
#
_symmetry.space_group_name_H-M   'P 1'
#
loop_
_entity.id
_entity.type
_entity.pdbx_description
1 polymer ?
#
loop_
_entity_poly.entity_id
_entity_poly.type
_entity_poly.pdbx_seq_one_letter_code
_entity_poly.pdbx_strand_id
1 'polypeptide(L)'
;MQKFFRLKVTGKLDKETLEVMKKPRCGVPDVAAYSTFAGKPKWQSKQVTYRIVNYTPDMSTAEVDQSIKKALQVWADVTPLRFTRITKGIADIMISFATREHGDGEPFDGPLGTLAHAFKPFPGIGGDAHFDDDESFTFRSSKGHVLFLVAAHEFGHSLGLSHSDVPGALMFPTYSFTDPDRFSLPSDDIRGIQSLYGKPDSEPANTPCHLVWDAVTTFKGETMFFKDSVLWRISPSRSADQLPIKSFWPNAPDNIDAAYEDPVQDKLFLFKGKQVWAFNDKNLEPGYPKPLSSFGLPASVTKVDAAVHNKNSGKTLLFFDIYYYSYDEREERMDRGNPKRVENGFPGFTGEVTAAHMSNNNIYLYSGANLYEFSSSNRNLLRLLKSDYFLPCQGP
;
A
#
# COMPACT_ATOMS: atom_id res chain seq x y z
N MET A 1 13.70 -28.76 5.76
CA MET A 1 13.38 -28.76 4.32
C MET A 1 11.91 -29.10 4.04
N GLN A 2 11.46 -30.36 3.88
CA GLN A 2 10.10 -30.66 3.39
C GLN A 2 8.98 -29.97 4.18
N LYS A 3 9.07 -30.02 5.52
CA LYS A 3 8.13 -29.31 6.42
C LYS A 3 8.10 -27.79 6.18
N PHE A 4 9.26 -27.17 5.97
CA PHE A 4 9.40 -25.73 5.76
C PHE A 4 8.72 -25.31 4.46
N PHE A 5 8.95 -26.06 3.38
CA PHE A 5 8.34 -25.83 2.07
C PHE A 5 6.90 -26.35 1.95
N ARG A 6 6.25 -26.71 3.06
CA ARG A 6 4.87 -27.24 3.11
C ARG A 6 4.63 -28.47 2.23
N LEU A 7 5.68 -29.24 1.96
CA LEU A 7 5.62 -30.52 1.25
C LEU A 7 5.18 -31.64 2.20
N LYS A 8 4.71 -32.75 1.63
CA LYS A 8 4.46 -33.97 2.41
C LYS A 8 5.77 -34.44 3.04
N VAL A 9 5.80 -34.55 4.36
CA VAL A 9 7.01 -34.98 5.09
C VAL A 9 7.15 -36.49 4.92
N THR A 10 7.98 -36.90 3.97
CA THR A 10 8.25 -38.31 3.64
C THR A 10 9.63 -38.76 4.10
N GLY A 11 10.56 -37.82 4.34
CA GLY A 11 11.97 -38.12 4.60
C GLY A 11 12.70 -38.67 3.38
N LYS A 12 12.08 -38.63 2.20
CA LYS A 12 12.63 -39.12 0.93
C LYS A 12 12.77 -37.97 -0.05
N LEU A 13 13.76 -38.06 -0.93
CA LEU A 13 13.98 -37.11 -2.00
C LEU A 13 13.03 -37.40 -3.18
N ASP A 14 11.74 -37.17 -2.96
CA ASP A 14 10.71 -37.34 -3.98
C ASP A 14 10.78 -36.25 -5.06
N LYS A 15 10.05 -36.45 -6.17
CA LYS A 15 10.06 -35.56 -7.33
C LYS A 15 9.73 -34.12 -6.93
N GLU A 16 8.69 -33.92 -6.11
CA GLU A 16 8.28 -32.59 -5.66
C GLU A 16 9.36 -31.92 -4.81
N THR A 17 10.02 -32.66 -3.92
CA THR A 17 11.15 -32.18 -3.12
C THR A 17 12.31 -31.72 -4.01
N LEU A 18 12.66 -32.50 -5.04
CA LEU A 18 13.72 -32.15 -6.00
C LEU A 18 13.39 -30.91 -6.81
N GLU A 19 12.15 -30.77 -7.29
CA GLU A 19 11.73 -29.60 -8.04
C GLU A 19 11.82 -28.32 -7.22
N VAL A 20 11.53 -28.38 -5.91
CA VAL A 20 11.70 -27.23 -5.01
C VAL A 20 13.18 -26.91 -4.76
N MET A 21 14.04 -27.92 -4.56
CA MET A 21 15.48 -27.70 -4.33
C MET A 21 16.21 -27.06 -5.50
N LYS A 22 15.72 -27.26 -6.73
CA LYS A 22 16.31 -26.69 -7.95
C LYS A 22 15.89 -25.26 -8.25
N LYS A 23 14.92 -24.71 -7.51
CA LYS A 23 14.48 -23.34 -7.74
C LYS A 23 15.56 -22.36 -7.29
N PRO A 24 15.82 -21.29 -8.06
CA PRO A 24 16.65 -20.18 -7.59
C PRO A 24 16.12 -19.64 -6.27
N ARG A 25 17.00 -19.29 -5.34
CA ARG A 25 16.66 -18.93 -3.96
C ARG A 25 17.69 -18.01 -3.32
N CYS A 26 17.33 -17.47 -2.16
CA CYS A 26 18.27 -16.81 -1.26
C CYS A 26 19.24 -17.84 -0.64
N GLY A 27 20.51 -17.45 -0.50
CA GLY A 27 21.59 -18.24 0.07
C GLY A 27 21.53 -18.41 1.59
N VAL A 28 20.70 -17.61 2.28
CA VAL A 28 20.56 -17.68 3.73
C VAL A 28 19.91 -19.03 4.16
N PRO A 29 20.42 -19.69 5.22
CA PRO A 29 19.83 -20.94 5.70
C PRO A 29 18.39 -20.81 6.23
N ASP A 30 17.52 -21.78 5.90
CA ASP A 30 16.09 -21.79 6.30
C ASP A 30 15.85 -22.03 7.80
N VAL A 31 16.82 -22.61 8.51
CA VAL A 31 16.70 -22.97 9.93
C VAL A 31 17.79 -22.28 10.75
N ALA A 32 17.36 -21.48 11.72
CA ALA A 32 18.23 -20.60 12.53
C ALA A 32 19.22 -21.33 13.47
N ALA A 33 19.21 -22.67 13.52
CA ALA A 33 19.99 -23.43 14.50
C ALA A 33 21.52 -23.37 14.30
N TYR A 34 22.01 -22.91 13.14
CA TYR A 34 23.43 -22.82 12.83
C TYR A 34 23.98 -21.38 12.75
N SER A 35 23.13 -20.36 12.91
CA SER A 35 23.58 -18.97 12.90
C SER A 35 23.79 -18.50 14.34
N THR A 36 25.03 -18.21 14.71
CA THR A 36 25.56 -17.97 16.07
C THR A 36 25.00 -16.73 16.80
N PHE A 37 23.89 -16.15 16.35
CA PHE A 37 23.35 -14.91 16.88
C PHE A 37 22.25 -15.16 17.92
N ALA A 38 22.63 -15.13 19.20
CA ALA A 38 21.68 -15.05 20.30
C ALA A 38 20.98 -13.67 20.29
N GLY A 39 19.65 -13.66 20.21
CA GLY A 39 18.83 -12.43 20.27
C GLY A 39 17.90 -12.29 19.07
N LYS A 40 17.01 -11.29 19.10
CA LYS A 40 16.26 -10.83 17.92
C LYS A 40 17.09 -9.70 17.28
N PRO A 41 18.08 -10.01 16.41
CA PRO A 41 18.99 -9.01 15.88
C PRO A 41 18.20 -7.95 15.14
N LYS A 42 18.36 -6.70 15.56
CA LYS A 42 17.69 -5.52 15.00
C LYS A 42 18.58 -4.30 15.15
N TRP A 43 18.45 -3.35 14.23
CA TRP A 43 19.11 -2.06 14.37
C TRP A 43 18.57 -1.31 15.59
N GLN A 44 19.48 -0.69 16.35
CA GLN A 44 19.10 0.14 17.51
C GLN A 44 18.61 1.53 17.05
N SER A 45 19.17 2.04 15.96
CA SER A 45 18.76 3.28 15.32
C SER A 45 17.62 3.02 14.33
N LYS A 46 16.69 3.99 14.23
CA LYS A 46 15.67 4.02 13.16
C LYS A 46 16.21 4.65 11.86
N GLN A 47 17.31 5.40 11.95
CA GLN A 47 18.05 5.90 10.79
C GLN A 47 19.12 4.88 10.43
N VAL A 48 18.95 4.23 9.28
CA VAL A 48 19.86 3.21 8.75
C VAL A 48 20.48 3.77 7.48
N THR A 49 21.80 3.76 7.40
CA THR A 49 22.55 4.19 6.22
C THR A 49 22.82 3.02 5.29
N TYR A 50 22.82 3.27 3.98
CA TYR A 50 23.24 2.26 3.01
C TYR A 50 24.19 2.84 1.96
N ARG A 51 25.02 1.97 1.40
CA ARG A 51 25.96 2.33 0.34
C ARG A 51 26.04 1.23 -0.71
N ILE A 52 25.86 1.61 -1.97
CA ILE A 52 26.16 0.76 -3.12
C ILE A 52 27.67 0.87 -3.39
N VAL A 53 28.37 -0.25 -3.27
CA VAL A 53 29.84 -0.35 -3.36
C VAL A 53 30.28 -0.44 -4.81
N ASN A 54 29.61 -1.30 -5.59
CA ASN A 54 29.80 -1.50 -7.01
C ASN A 54 28.45 -1.81 -7.67
N TYR A 55 28.45 -2.00 -9.00
CA TYR A 55 27.26 -2.16 -9.81
C TYR A 55 27.41 -3.35 -10.74
N THR A 56 26.32 -4.10 -10.95
CA THR A 56 26.23 -5.12 -12.00
C THR A 56 26.31 -4.49 -13.40
N PRO A 57 26.97 -5.14 -14.38
CA PRO A 57 27.01 -4.67 -15.76
C PRO A 57 25.69 -4.88 -16.53
N ASP A 58 24.75 -5.67 -15.99
CA ASP A 58 23.50 -6.04 -16.66
C ASP A 58 22.48 -4.91 -16.80
N MET A 59 22.62 -3.89 -15.94
CA MET A 59 21.67 -2.81 -15.78
C MET A 59 22.40 -1.46 -15.75
N SER A 60 21.73 -0.40 -16.19
CA SER A 60 22.29 0.94 -15.99
C SER A 60 22.39 1.27 -14.50
N THR A 61 23.36 2.11 -14.11
CA THR A 61 23.52 2.54 -12.71
C THR A 61 22.26 3.18 -12.14
N ALA A 62 21.50 3.89 -12.97
CA ALA A 62 20.23 4.50 -12.59
C ALA A 62 19.14 3.46 -12.28
N GLU A 63 19.07 2.37 -13.05
CA GLU A 63 18.12 1.29 -12.81
C GLU A 63 18.48 0.50 -11.55
N VAL A 64 19.77 0.24 -11.30
CA VAL A 64 20.24 -0.36 -10.05
C VAL A 64 19.88 0.53 -8.86
N ASP A 65 20.22 1.83 -8.94
CA ASP A 65 19.90 2.80 -7.90
C ASP A 65 18.40 2.85 -7.59
N GLN A 66 17.57 2.82 -8.63
CA GLN A 66 16.12 2.81 -8.49
C GLN A 66 15.61 1.50 -7.87
N SER A 67 16.12 0.34 -8.29
CA SER A 67 15.75 -0.96 -7.72
C SER A 67 16.10 -1.06 -6.24
N ILE A 68 17.32 -0.66 -5.86
CA ILE A 68 17.77 -0.67 -4.46
C ILE A 68 16.94 0.30 -3.61
N LYS A 69 16.72 1.54 -4.11
CA LYS A 69 15.89 2.52 -3.39
C LYS A 69 14.46 2.01 -3.19
N LYS A 70 13.86 1.42 -4.23
CA LYS A 70 12.50 0.87 -4.17
C LYS A 70 12.42 -0.31 -3.20
N ALA A 71 13.43 -1.18 -3.17
CA ALA A 71 13.51 -2.31 -2.27
C ALA A 71 13.57 -1.89 -0.79
N LEU A 72 14.36 -0.87 -0.46
CA LEU A 72 14.39 -0.31 0.90
C LEU A 72 13.09 0.42 1.26
N GLN A 73 12.46 1.11 0.29
CA GLN A 73 11.22 1.84 0.49
C GLN A 73 10.07 0.91 0.93
N VAL A 74 9.99 -0.29 0.37
CA VAL A 74 9.00 -1.32 0.77
C VAL A 74 8.97 -1.55 2.28
N TRP A 75 10.14 -1.56 2.93
CA TRP A 75 10.24 -1.71 4.38
C TRP A 75 9.99 -0.41 5.12
N ALA A 76 10.47 0.73 4.60
CA ALA A 76 10.25 2.05 5.20
C ALA A 76 8.77 2.46 5.22
N ASP A 77 7.98 2.04 4.23
CA ASP A 77 6.54 2.36 4.14
C ASP A 77 5.72 1.76 5.30
N VAL A 78 6.21 0.67 5.91
CA VAL A 78 5.48 -0.08 6.94
C VAL A 78 6.20 -0.13 8.29
N THR A 79 7.30 0.64 8.45
CA THR A 79 8.09 0.74 9.69
C THR A 79 8.49 2.19 9.98
N PRO A 80 9.01 2.51 11.18
CA PRO A 80 9.56 3.84 11.43
C PRO A 80 10.97 4.03 10.85
N LEU A 81 11.49 3.05 10.10
CA LEU A 81 12.84 3.09 9.56
C LEU A 81 12.97 4.16 8.47
N ARG A 82 14.15 4.75 8.40
CA ARG A 82 14.54 5.75 7.41
C ARG A 82 15.89 5.35 6.83
N PHE A 83 15.94 5.20 5.52
CA PHE A 83 17.13 4.79 4.80
C PHE A 83 17.81 5.98 4.13
N THR A 84 19.06 6.23 4.49
CA THR A 84 19.86 7.32 3.90
C THR A 84 21.02 6.75 3.12
N ARG A 85 21.09 7.09 1.82
CA ARG A 85 22.23 6.70 1.00
C ARG A 85 23.44 7.55 1.35
N ILE A 86 24.58 6.92 1.57
CA ILE A 86 25.89 7.59 1.65
C ILE A 86 26.77 7.14 0.48
N THR A 87 27.70 8.02 0.06
CA THR A 87 28.57 7.77 -1.10
C THR A 87 30.02 7.47 -0.72
N LYS A 88 30.40 7.72 0.53
CA LYS A 88 31.74 7.49 1.08
C LYS A 88 31.64 6.98 2.52
N GLY A 89 32.68 6.29 2.98
CA GLY A 89 32.71 5.69 4.32
C GLY A 89 31.99 4.33 4.39
N ILE A 90 31.79 3.85 5.61
CA ILE A 90 31.12 2.59 5.92
C ILE A 90 29.67 2.91 6.31
N ALA A 91 28.71 2.23 5.69
CA ALA A 91 27.29 2.34 5.98
C ALA A 91 26.83 1.19 6.90
N ASP A 92 25.61 1.26 7.41
CA ASP A 92 24.99 0.14 8.15
C ASP A 92 24.67 -1.05 7.22
N ILE A 93 24.41 -0.78 5.93
CA ILE A 93 24.17 -1.78 4.89
C ILE A 93 25.07 -1.48 3.70
N MET A 94 26.11 -2.28 3.48
CA MET A 94 26.91 -2.26 2.26
C MET A 94 26.31 -3.21 1.22
N ILE A 95 26.16 -2.71 0.00
CA ILE A 95 25.52 -3.44 -1.10
C ILE A 95 26.56 -3.66 -2.20
N SER A 96 26.81 -4.91 -2.54
CA SER A 96 27.76 -5.25 -3.60
C SER A 96 27.29 -6.41 -4.48
N PHE A 97 27.79 -6.39 -5.71
CA PHE A 97 27.64 -7.46 -6.68
C PHE A 97 28.98 -8.20 -6.77
N ALA A 98 28.96 -9.51 -6.61
CA ALA A 98 30.19 -10.31 -6.60
C ALA A 98 29.93 -11.70 -7.18
N THR A 99 30.99 -12.38 -7.59
CA THR A 99 30.90 -13.73 -8.16
C THR A 99 31.64 -14.71 -7.26
N ARG A 100 31.05 -15.88 -7.00
CA ARG A 100 31.70 -17.01 -6.30
C ARG A 100 32.31 -16.60 -4.96
N GLU A 101 33.61 -16.85 -4.73
CA GLU A 101 34.31 -16.44 -3.50
C GLU A 101 34.50 -14.92 -3.46
N HIS A 102 33.91 -14.27 -2.46
CA HIS A 102 33.88 -12.81 -2.35
C HIS A 102 34.23 -12.28 -0.95
N GLY A 103 34.89 -13.09 -0.12
CA GLY A 103 35.62 -12.62 1.06
C GLY A 103 34.84 -12.61 2.37
N ASP A 104 33.64 -13.16 2.40
CA ASP A 104 32.81 -13.32 3.60
C ASP A 104 32.67 -14.78 4.08
N GLY A 105 33.22 -15.74 3.32
CA GLY A 105 33.17 -17.17 3.63
C GLY A 105 31.90 -17.90 3.16
N GLU A 106 31.00 -17.21 2.45
CA GLU A 106 29.76 -17.77 1.87
C GLU A 106 29.82 -17.65 0.34
N PRO A 107 30.63 -18.46 -0.38
CA PRO A 107 30.80 -18.29 -1.82
C PRO A 107 29.53 -18.60 -2.61
N PHE A 108 29.26 -17.82 -3.66
CA PHE A 108 28.18 -18.12 -4.62
C PHE A 108 28.50 -19.31 -5.53
N ASP A 109 27.47 -19.89 -6.15
CA ASP A 109 27.53 -21.11 -6.97
C ASP A 109 27.59 -20.88 -8.49
N GLY A 110 27.54 -19.62 -8.94
CA GLY A 110 27.50 -19.25 -10.35
C GLY A 110 26.05 -19.14 -10.86
N PRO A 111 25.80 -19.30 -12.17
CA PRO A 111 24.46 -19.02 -12.70
C PRO A 111 23.38 -19.96 -12.17
N LEU A 112 22.24 -19.38 -11.77
CA LEU A 112 21.12 -20.00 -11.06
C LEU A 112 21.51 -20.48 -9.65
N GLY A 113 20.54 -21.04 -8.92
CA GLY A 113 20.80 -21.50 -7.55
C GLY A 113 20.74 -20.35 -6.57
N THR A 114 21.88 -19.83 -6.12
CA THR A 114 21.95 -18.77 -5.11
C THR A 114 21.97 -17.39 -5.75
N LEU A 115 20.88 -16.64 -5.59
CA LEU A 115 20.76 -15.32 -6.22
C LEU A 115 21.49 -14.21 -5.46
N ALA A 116 21.49 -14.32 -4.14
CA ALA A 116 21.99 -13.31 -3.22
C ALA A 116 21.98 -13.88 -1.79
N HIS A 117 22.66 -13.17 -0.88
CA HIS A 117 22.48 -13.33 0.56
C HIS A 117 22.68 -12.01 1.29
N ALA A 118 22.21 -11.95 2.53
CA ALA A 118 22.43 -10.83 3.42
C ALA A 118 22.68 -11.26 4.86
N PHE A 119 23.46 -10.46 5.57
CA PHE A 119 23.76 -10.67 6.97
C PHE A 119 22.76 -9.92 7.86
N LYS A 120 22.40 -10.53 8.99
CA LYS A 120 21.54 -9.88 9.99
C LYS A 120 22.25 -8.68 10.64
N PRO A 121 21.49 -7.74 11.24
CA PRO A 121 22.05 -6.59 11.96
C PRO A 121 23.12 -7.00 12.98
N PHE A 122 24.36 -6.58 12.73
CA PHE A 122 25.52 -6.81 13.59
C PHE A 122 26.66 -5.84 13.20
N PRO A 123 27.63 -5.52 14.07
CA PRO A 123 28.78 -4.69 13.68
C PRO A 123 29.62 -5.30 12.55
N GLY A 124 30.28 -4.46 11.75
CA GLY A 124 31.13 -4.91 10.64
C GLY A 124 30.30 -5.28 9.42
N ILE A 125 30.36 -6.55 8.99
CA ILE A 125 29.62 -7.07 7.82
C ILE A 125 28.11 -7.25 8.07
N GLY A 126 27.65 -7.10 9.32
CA GLY A 126 26.25 -7.29 9.63
C GLY A 126 25.38 -6.22 8.97
N GLY A 127 24.33 -6.65 8.27
CA GLY A 127 23.52 -5.79 7.43
C GLY A 127 23.86 -5.87 5.94
N ASP A 128 25.10 -6.24 5.60
CA ASP A 128 25.55 -6.24 4.20
C ASP A 128 24.75 -7.22 3.36
N ALA A 129 24.53 -6.84 2.09
CA ALA A 129 23.77 -7.61 1.12
C ALA A 129 24.61 -7.80 -0.14
N HIS A 130 24.84 -9.06 -0.50
CA HIS A 130 25.64 -9.47 -1.65
C HIS A 130 24.75 -10.12 -2.69
N PHE A 131 24.91 -9.72 -3.94
CA PHE A 131 24.14 -10.21 -5.08
C PHE A 131 25.09 -10.96 -6.02
N ASP A 132 24.70 -12.15 -6.47
CA ASP A 132 25.55 -12.95 -7.35
C ASP A 132 25.58 -12.35 -8.76
N ASP A 133 26.72 -11.79 -9.15
CA ASP A 133 26.91 -11.13 -10.46
C ASP A 133 27.12 -12.15 -11.60
N ASP A 134 27.14 -13.46 -11.31
CA ASP A 134 26.99 -14.51 -12.33
C ASP A 134 25.51 -14.70 -12.75
N GLU A 135 24.55 -14.08 -12.04
CA GLU A 135 23.13 -14.07 -12.38
C GLU A 135 22.76 -12.96 -13.37
N SER A 136 21.70 -13.20 -14.15
CA SER A 136 21.14 -12.15 -15.02
C SER A 136 20.12 -11.28 -14.28
N PHE A 137 20.56 -10.12 -13.78
CA PHE A 137 19.68 -9.16 -13.13
C PHE A 137 18.95 -8.29 -14.15
N THR A 138 17.67 -8.02 -13.88
CA THR A 138 16.86 -7.18 -14.76
C THR A 138 16.07 -6.13 -14.01
N PHE A 139 15.70 -5.06 -14.71
CA PHE A 139 14.91 -3.98 -14.11
C PHE A 139 13.43 -4.34 -13.96
N ARG A 140 12.84 -5.00 -14.98
CA ARG A 140 11.41 -5.38 -15.03
C ARG A 140 11.11 -6.70 -15.74
N SER A 141 12.11 -7.34 -16.32
CA SER A 141 11.90 -8.47 -17.23
C SER A 141 11.72 -9.77 -16.45
N SER A 142 10.80 -10.63 -16.90
CA SER A 142 10.66 -12.00 -16.39
C SER A 142 11.69 -12.98 -16.98
N LYS A 143 12.56 -12.53 -17.90
CA LYS A 143 13.59 -13.36 -18.55
C LYS A 143 14.86 -13.54 -17.71
N GLY A 144 14.93 -12.91 -16.54
CA GLY A 144 16.00 -13.03 -15.56
C GLY A 144 15.43 -12.73 -14.17
N HIS A 145 16.30 -12.33 -13.24
CA HIS A 145 15.92 -12.04 -11.86
C HIS A 145 15.71 -10.54 -11.67
N VAL A 146 14.49 -10.12 -11.34
CA VAL A 146 14.21 -8.70 -11.08
C VAL A 146 14.95 -8.25 -9.81
N LEU A 147 15.95 -7.39 -9.96
CA LEU A 147 16.85 -6.96 -8.88
C LEU A 147 16.08 -6.38 -7.68
N PHE A 148 15.00 -5.63 -7.95
CA PHE A 148 14.15 -5.06 -6.88
C PHE A 148 13.58 -6.15 -5.96
N LEU A 149 13.14 -7.28 -6.49
CA LEU A 149 12.52 -8.35 -5.69
C LEU A 149 13.56 -9.07 -4.84
N VAL A 150 14.70 -9.40 -5.43
CA VAL A 150 15.83 -10.04 -4.73
C VAL A 150 16.33 -9.11 -3.64
N ALA A 151 16.57 -7.83 -3.96
CA ALA A 151 17.04 -6.86 -2.98
C ALA A 151 16.03 -6.60 -1.85
N ALA A 152 14.72 -6.56 -2.15
CA ALA A 152 13.71 -6.39 -1.12
C ALA A 152 13.73 -7.57 -0.13
N HIS A 153 13.92 -8.80 -0.62
CA HIS A 153 14.10 -9.99 0.22
C HIS A 153 15.36 -9.88 1.09
N GLU A 154 16.52 -9.63 0.48
CA GLU A 154 17.79 -9.56 1.20
C GLU A 154 17.78 -8.44 2.25
N PHE A 155 17.16 -7.29 1.97
CA PHE A 155 17.01 -6.24 2.96
C PHE A 155 16.12 -6.64 4.13
N GLY A 156 15.19 -7.58 3.96
CA GLY A 156 14.50 -8.19 5.10
C GLY A 156 15.49 -8.86 6.06
N HIS A 157 16.49 -9.59 5.54
CA HIS A 157 17.58 -10.15 6.34
C HIS A 157 18.49 -9.08 6.94
N SER A 158 18.89 -8.07 6.16
CA SER A 158 19.64 -6.91 6.65
C SER A 158 18.92 -6.16 7.76
N LEU A 159 17.59 -6.32 7.87
CA LEU A 159 16.75 -5.76 8.93
C LEU A 159 16.43 -6.76 10.05
N GLY A 160 16.88 -8.01 9.95
CA GLY A 160 16.79 -9.00 11.03
C GLY A 160 15.70 -10.05 10.87
N LEU A 161 14.96 -10.04 9.76
CA LEU A 161 14.01 -11.11 9.43
C LEU A 161 14.75 -12.40 9.07
N SER A 162 14.07 -13.52 9.30
CA SER A 162 14.46 -14.84 8.79
C SER A 162 13.52 -15.23 7.65
N HIS A 163 13.85 -16.30 6.93
CA HIS A 163 12.93 -16.86 5.96
C HIS A 163 11.55 -17.19 6.57
N SER A 164 10.50 -16.90 5.82
CA SER A 164 9.13 -17.30 6.12
C SER A 164 8.81 -18.66 5.51
N ASP A 165 8.00 -19.46 6.20
CA ASP A 165 7.45 -20.72 5.70
C ASP A 165 6.04 -20.55 5.08
N VAL A 166 5.62 -19.31 4.84
CA VAL A 166 4.35 -18.92 4.23
C VAL A 166 4.55 -18.72 2.72
N PRO A 167 3.95 -19.57 1.86
CA PRO A 167 4.02 -19.36 0.42
C PRO A 167 3.44 -18.00 0.01
N GLY A 168 4.18 -17.26 -0.79
CA GLY A 168 3.80 -15.91 -1.26
C GLY A 168 4.23 -14.77 -0.35
N ALA A 169 4.88 -15.03 0.79
CA ALA A 169 5.65 -14.01 1.51
C ALA A 169 6.86 -13.56 0.68
N LEU A 170 7.26 -12.30 0.80
CA LEU A 170 8.51 -11.80 0.20
C LEU A 170 9.69 -12.56 0.79
N MET A 171 9.70 -12.78 2.11
CA MET A 171 10.74 -13.52 2.82
C MET A 171 10.67 -15.05 2.62
N PHE A 172 9.88 -15.56 1.67
CA PHE A 172 9.93 -16.98 1.31
C PHE A 172 11.24 -17.28 0.52
N PRO A 173 11.96 -18.39 0.79
CA PRO A 173 13.34 -18.55 0.32
C PRO A 173 13.51 -18.59 -1.20
N THR A 174 12.55 -19.18 -1.93
CA THR A 174 12.67 -19.38 -3.38
C THR A 174 12.18 -18.16 -4.13
N TYR A 175 12.91 -17.78 -5.17
CA TYR A 175 12.52 -16.71 -6.07
C TYR A 175 11.18 -17.00 -6.75
N SER A 176 10.33 -15.98 -6.76
CA SER A 176 9.08 -15.96 -7.51
C SER A 176 8.92 -14.61 -8.18
N PHE A 177 8.77 -14.62 -9.49
CA PHE A 177 8.53 -13.40 -10.25
C PHE A 177 7.18 -12.79 -9.85
N THR A 178 7.20 -11.48 -9.57
CA THR A 178 6.02 -10.62 -9.45
C THR A 178 6.29 -9.35 -10.24
N ASP A 179 5.28 -8.79 -10.90
CA ASP A 179 5.43 -7.51 -11.60
C ASP A 179 5.88 -6.44 -10.57
N PRO A 180 7.09 -5.86 -10.72
CA PRO A 180 7.63 -4.93 -9.73
C PRO A 180 6.75 -3.68 -9.59
N ASP A 181 6.00 -3.28 -10.61
CA ASP A 181 5.15 -2.09 -10.56
C ASP A 181 3.78 -2.35 -9.90
N ARG A 182 3.46 -3.62 -9.64
CA ARG A 182 2.27 -4.06 -8.89
C ARG A 182 2.60 -4.72 -7.55
N PHE A 183 3.88 -4.72 -7.18
CA PHE A 183 4.34 -5.38 -5.96
C PHE A 183 3.80 -4.64 -4.73
N SER A 184 3.22 -5.40 -3.82
CA SER A 184 2.83 -4.95 -2.49
C SER A 184 3.39 -5.92 -1.46
N LEU A 185 3.94 -5.41 -0.36
CA LEU A 185 4.51 -6.24 0.68
C LEU A 185 3.41 -7.15 1.29
N PRO A 186 3.59 -8.48 1.28
CA PRO A 186 2.60 -9.39 1.86
C PRO A 186 2.43 -9.20 3.37
N SER A 187 1.24 -9.56 3.87
CA SER A 187 0.88 -9.34 5.28
C SER A 187 1.80 -10.06 6.28
N ASP A 188 2.40 -11.18 5.87
CA ASP A 188 3.33 -11.93 6.71
C ASP A 188 4.62 -11.16 6.98
N ASP A 189 5.18 -10.57 5.92
CA ASP A 189 6.36 -9.73 5.99
C ASP A 189 6.10 -8.45 6.80
N ILE A 190 4.93 -7.83 6.63
CA ILE A 190 4.51 -6.65 7.42
C ILE A 190 4.47 -7.00 8.92
N ARG A 191 3.83 -8.12 9.29
CA ARG A 191 3.78 -8.56 10.70
C ARG A 191 5.18 -8.85 11.24
N GLY A 192 6.01 -9.53 10.44
CA GLY A 192 7.39 -9.86 10.79
C GLY A 192 8.20 -8.61 11.12
N ILE A 193 8.25 -7.65 10.18
CA ILE A 193 9.08 -6.45 10.34
C ILE A 193 8.56 -5.53 11.45
N GLN A 194 7.24 -5.38 11.57
CA GLN A 194 6.63 -4.56 12.63
C GLN A 194 6.83 -5.18 14.02
N SER A 195 7.03 -6.50 14.12
CA SER A 195 7.38 -7.13 15.39
C SER A 195 8.79 -6.74 15.90
N LEU A 196 9.67 -6.28 15.00
CA LEU A 196 11.03 -5.84 15.33
C LEU A 196 11.11 -4.33 15.57
N TYR A 197 10.49 -3.55 14.68
CA TYR A 197 10.65 -2.09 14.61
C TYR A 197 9.40 -1.30 14.99
N GLY A 198 8.25 -1.96 15.13
CA GLY A 198 6.96 -1.30 15.27
C GLY A 198 6.39 -0.82 13.94
N LYS A 199 5.19 -0.26 14.00
CA LYS A 199 4.54 0.44 12.88
C LYS A 199 5.25 1.77 12.61
N PRO A 200 5.09 2.38 11.42
CA PRO A 200 5.64 3.70 11.15
C PRO A 200 5.37 4.66 12.29
N ASP A 201 6.42 5.34 12.76
CA ASP A 201 6.25 6.54 13.56
C ASP A 201 5.42 7.43 12.66
N SER A 202 4.24 7.82 13.13
CA SER A 202 3.50 8.88 12.46
C SER A 202 4.47 10.04 12.32
N GLU A 203 4.83 10.41 11.09
CA GLU A 203 5.23 11.79 10.83
C GLU A 203 4.20 12.69 11.52
N PRO A 204 4.62 13.83 12.10
CA PRO A 204 3.81 14.56 13.07
C PRO A 204 2.37 14.66 12.59
N ALA A 205 1.50 13.91 13.27
CA ALA A 205 0.08 13.78 13.01
C ALA A 205 -0.34 13.28 11.60
N ASN A 206 -0.40 11.94 11.43
CA ASN A 206 -1.68 11.33 11.04
C ASN A 206 -2.55 11.11 12.29
N THR A 207 -2.59 12.12 13.16
CA THR A 207 -3.81 12.36 13.94
C THR A 207 -4.84 12.77 12.88
N PRO A 208 -6.04 12.16 12.85
CA PRO A 208 -7.13 12.50 11.93
C PRO A 208 -7.52 13.97 11.80
N CYS A 209 -6.86 14.86 12.55
CA CYS A 209 -7.27 16.22 12.84
C CYS A 209 -6.76 17.29 11.87
N HIS A 210 -5.78 16.95 11.02
CA HIS A 210 -5.28 17.85 9.98
C HIS A 210 -5.26 17.22 8.60
N LEU A 211 -5.84 16.03 8.45
CA LEU A 211 -5.91 15.33 7.17
C LEU A 211 -6.97 15.97 6.28
N VAL A 212 -6.58 16.26 5.05
CA VAL A 212 -7.51 16.46 3.94
C VAL A 212 -7.83 15.08 3.41
N TRP A 213 -9.04 14.59 3.71
CA TRP A 213 -9.50 13.28 3.29
C TRP A 213 -9.59 13.18 1.77
N ASP A 214 -9.14 12.05 1.22
CA ASP A 214 -9.31 11.78 -0.21
C ASP A 214 -10.75 11.35 -0.50
N ALA A 215 -11.40 10.67 0.44
CA ALA A 215 -12.83 10.39 0.41
C ALA A 215 -13.38 10.16 1.81
N VAL A 216 -14.68 10.38 1.97
CA VAL A 216 -15.45 9.99 3.16
C VAL A 216 -16.77 9.39 2.68
N THR A 217 -17.26 8.32 3.28
CA THR A 217 -18.61 7.82 2.99
C THR A 217 -19.17 7.09 4.20
N THR A 218 -20.48 6.85 4.21
CA THR A 218 -21.03 5.79 5.03
C THR A 218 -20.95 4.46 4.29
N PHE A 219 -20.84 3.38 5.04
CA PHE A 219 -21.04 2.03 4.52
C PHE A 219 -21.61 1.15 5.62
N LYS A 220 -22.80 0.57 5.40
CA LYS A 220 -23.50 -0.30 6.35
C LYS A 220 -23.61 0.28 7.77
N GLY A 221 -23.82 1.59 7.85
CA GLY A 221 -24.00 2.33 9.10
C GLY A 221 -22.69 2.74 9.81
N GLU A 222 -21.53 2.38 9.27
CA GLU A 222 -20.22 2.87 9.73
C GLU A 222 -19.78 4.05 8.87
N THR A 223 -19.03 5.00 9.45
CA THR A 223 -18.43 6.10 8.66
C THR A 223 -16.99 5.74 8.33
N MET A 224 -16.65 5.77 7.05
CA MET A 224 -15.35 5.40 6.51
C MET A 224 -14.64 6.65 6.00
N PHE A 225 -13.41 6.86 6.45
CA PHE A 225 -12.53 7.94 5.99
C PHE A 225 -11.35 7.33 5.23
N PHE A 226 -10.99 7.92 4.11
CA PHE A 226 -9.94 7.39 3.23
C PHE A 226 -8.83 8.42 3.07
N LYS A 227 -7.60 7.96 3.26
CA LYS A 227 -6.40 8.73 2.96
C LYS A 227 -5.31 7.81 2.45
N ASP A 228 -4.78 8.11 1.26
CA ASP A 228 -3.83 7.29 0.55
C ASP A 228 -4.35 5.84 0.46
N SER A 229 -3.58 4.85 0.92
CA SER A 229 -3.98 3.44 0.91
C SER A 229 -4.69 2.96 2.17
N VAL A 230 -5.05 3.88 3.06
CA VAL A 230 -5.56 3.58 4.40
C VAL A 230 -6.99 4.05 4.55
N LEU A 231 -7.79 3.25 5.26
CA LEU A 231 -9.14 3.57 5.69
C LEU A 231 -9.22 3.64 7.21
N TRP A 232 -9.96 4.61 7.73
CA TRP A 232 -10.39 4.67 9.12
C TRP A 232 -11.88 4.38 9.17
N ARG A 233 -12.22 3.36 9.95
CA ARG A 233 -13.59 2.92 10.13
C ARG A 233 -14.08 3.33 11.50
N ILE A 234 -15.08 4.20 11.53
CA ILE A 234 -15.71 4.67 12.76
C ILE A 234 -17.04 3.95 12.93
N SER A 235 -17.09 3.09 13.94
CA SER A 235 -18.32 2.42 14.34
C SER A 235 -19.30 3.42 14.98
N PRO A 236 -20.60 3.09 15.08
CA PRO A 236 -21.55 3.91 15.83
C PRO A 236 -21.17 4.11 17.31
N SER A 237 -20.41 3.18 17.90
CA SER A 237 -19.87 3.30 19.26
C SER A 237 -18.60 4.17 19.32
N ARG A 238 -18.21 4.82 18.21
CA ARG A 238 -17.03 5.68 18.06
C ARG A 238 -15.69 4.97 18.29
N SER A 239 -15.62 3.66 18.09
CA SER A 239 -14.34 2.97 17.97
C SER A 239 -13.79 3.19 16.55
N ALA A 240 -12.53 3.59 16.45
CA ALA A 240 -11.86 3.82 15.18
C ALA A 240 -10.85 2.70 14.90
N ASP A 241 -11.07 1.92 13.85
CA ASP A 241 -10.09 0.95 13.34
C ASP A 241 -9.38 1.54 12.12
N GLN A 242 -8.05 1.39 12.05
CA GLN A 242 -7.25 1.83 10.90
C GLN A 242 -6.72 0.61 10.14
N LEU A 243 -7.09 0.48 8.87
CA LEU A 243 -6.81 -0.70 8.04
C LEU A 243 -6.53 -0.31 6.58
N PRO A 244 -5.72 -1.07 5.82
CA PRO A 244 -5.58 -0.84 4.38
C PRO A 244 -6.91 -1.01 3.63
N ILE A 245 -7.16 -0.20 2.59
CA ILE A 245 -8.38 -0.28 1.75
C ILE A 245 -8.58 -1.71 1.21
N LYS A 246 -7.50 -2.29 0.69
CA LYS A 246 -7.49 -3.65 0.12
C LYS A 246 -7.73 -4.77 1.14
N SER A 247 -7.67 -4.50 2.44
CA SER A 247 -8.06 -5.47 3.47
C SER A 247 -9.58 -5.69 3.50
N PHE A 248 -10.38 -4.68 3.13
CA PHE A 248 -11.83 -4.82 2.98
C PHE A 248 -12.22 -5.16 1.54
N TRP A 249 -11.61 -4.49 0.57
CA TRP A 249 -11.91 -4.63 -0.86
C TRP A 249 -10.64 -5.00 -1.64
N PRO A 250 -10.27 -6.29 -1.73
CA PRO A 250 -9.02 -6.71 -2.38
C PRO A 250 -8.87 -6.26 -3.84
N ASN A 251 -9.99 -6.10 -4.55
CA ASN A 251 -10.03 -5.68 -5.95
C ASN A 251 -10.21 -4.15 -6.13
N ALA A 252 -10.14 -3.37 -5.05
CA ALA A 252 -10.15 -1.90 -5.12
C ALA A 252 -8.81 -1.36 -5.63
N PRO A 253 -8.76 -0.11 -6.14
CA PRO A 253 -7.50 0.59 -6.37
C PRO A 253 -6.73 0.81 -5.04
N ASP A 254 -5.43 1.09 -5.14
CA ASP A 254 -4.57 1.30 -3.96
C ASP A 254 -5.00 2.52 -3.14
N ASN A 255 -5.47 3.58 -3.80
CA ASN A 255 -6.10 4.75 -3.21
C ASN A 255 -7.31 5.19 -4.06
N ILE A 256 -8.16 6.04 -3.50
CA ILE A 256 -9.39 6.51 -4.14
C ILE A 256 -9.49 8.03 -4.10
N ASP A 257 -10.27 8.61 -5.02
CA ASP A 257 -10.49 10.06 -5.12
C ASP A 257 -11.89 10.47 -4.60
N ALA A 258 -12.84 9.54 -4.55
CA ALA A 258 -14.17 9.76 -3.99
C ALA A 258 -14.85 8.42 -3.68
N ALA A 259 -15.85 8.44 -2.79
CA ALA A 259 -16.68 7.28 -2.51
C ALA A 259 -18.11 7.69 -2.14
N TYR A 260 -19.08 6.84 -2.44
CA TYR A 260 -20.43 6.93 -1.86
C TYR A 260 -21.08 5.56 -1.75
N GLU A 261 -21.97 5.39 -0.79
CA GLU A 261 -22.87 4.24 -0.69
C GLU A 261 -24.26 4.62 -1.25
N ASP A 262 -24.82 3.74 -2.07
CA ASP A 262 -26.26 3.71 -2.37
C ASP A 262 -26.91 2.59 -1.54
N PRO A 263 -27.62 2.93 -0.44
CA PRO A 263 -28.26 1.93 0.41
C PRO A 263 -29.44 1.22 -0.26
N VAL A 264 -30.03 1.79 -1.31
CA VAL A 264 -31.16 1.18 -2.04
C VAL A 264 -30.65 0.05 -2.92
N GLN A 265 -29.50 0.27 -3.56
CA GLN A 265 -28.84 -0.75 -4.38
C GLN A 265 -27.96 -1.72 -3.57
N ASP A 266 -27.70 -1.43 -2.29
CA ASP A 266 -26.72 -2.12 -1.44
C ASP A 266 -25.33 -2.14 -2.10
N LYS A 267 -24.90 -0.98 -2.61
CA LYS A 267 -23.63 -0.84 -3.33
C LYS A 267 -22.79 0.30 -2.78
N LEU A 268 -21.49 0.03 -2.67
CA LEU A 268 -20.46 1.03 -2.43
C LEU A 268 -19.75 1.34 -3.75
N PHE A 269 -19.69 2.61 -4.11
CA PHE A 269 -18.97 3.09 -5.28
C PHE A 269 -17.67 3.76 -4.86
N LEU A 270 -16.57 3.36 -5.47
CA LEU A 270 -15.23 3.94 -5.28
C LEU A 270 -14.75 4.53 -6.61
N PHE A 271 -14.25 5.76 -6.59
CA PHE A 271 -13.77 6.47 -7.78
C PHE A 271 -12.26 6.60 -7.75
N LYS A 272 -11.60 6.37 -8.88
CA LYS A 272 -10.17 6.67 -9.07
C LYS A 272 -9.88 7.07 -10.51
N GLY A 273 -9.39 8.29 -10.71
CA GLY A 273 -9.19 8.89 -12.02
C GLY A 273 -10.46 8.80 -12.86
N LYS A 274 -10.34 8.21 -14.06
CA LYS A 274 -11.46 8.05 -15.00
C LYS A 274 -12.29 6.78 -14.79
N GLN A 275 -12.10 6.07 -13.68
CA GLN A 275 -12.76 4.79 -13.42
C GLN A 275 -13.56 4.83 -12.11
N VAL A 276 -14.60 4.01 -12.08
CA VAL A 276 -15.43 3.75 -10.91
C VAL A 276 -15.51 2.25 -10.71
N TRP A 277 -15.42 1.81 -9.46
CA TRP A 277 -15.64 0.44 -8.99
C TRP A 277 -16.93 0.43 -8.18
N ALA A 278 -17.69 -0.66 -8.27
CA ALA A 278 -18.85 -0.87 -7.41
C ALA A 278 -18.66 -2.18 -6.65
N PHE A 279 -18.99 -2.17 -5.37
CA PHE A 279 -18.89 -3.33 -4.50
C PHE A 279 -20.25 -3.61 -3.86
N ASN A 280 -20.68 -4.87 -3.88
CA ASN A 280 -21.70 -5.36 -2.95
C ASN A 280 -20.96 -6.08 -1.80
N ASP A 281 -21.10 -5.53 -0.60
CA ASP A 281 -20.29 -5.92 0.55
C ASP A 281 -18.78 -5.82 0.26
N LYS A 282 -18.09 -6.95 0.13
CA LYS A 282 -16.65 -7.03 -0.19
C LYS A 282 -16.38 -7.43 -1.65
N ASN A 283 -17.42 -7.82 -2.40
CA ASN A 283 -17.30 -8.40 -3.72
C ASN A 283 -17.38 -7.31 -4.78
N LEU A 284 -16.44 -7.32 -5.73
CA LEU A 284 -16.49 -6.44 -6.90
C LEU A 284 -17.67 -6.85 -7.78
N GLU A 285 -18.52 -5.88 -8.13
CA GLU A 285 -19.67 -6.11 -8.97
C GLU A 285 -19.27 -6.49 -10.41
N PRO A 286 -19.94 -7.46 -11.04
CA PRO A 286 -19.67 -7.83 -12.43
C PRO A 286 -19.74 -6.64 -13.39
N GLY A 287 -18.72 -6.52 -14.25
CA GLY A 287 -18.61 -5.43 -15.22
C GLY A 287 -18.00 -4.13 -14.68
N TYR A 288 -17.55 -4.11 -13.43
CA TYR A 288 -16.70 -3.05 -12.88
C TYR A 288 -15.21 -3.47 -12.91
N PRO A 289 -14.27 -2.50 -13.01
CA PRO A 289 -14.50 -1.06 -13.08
C PRO A 289 -15.09 -0.58 -14.41
N LYS A 290 -15.85 0.52 -14.35
CA LYS A 290 -16.44 1.20 -15.51
C LYS A 290 -15.81 2.58 -15.70
N PRO A 291 -15.81 3.13 -16.93
CA PRO A 291 -15.39 4.52 -17.14
C PRO A 291 -16.43 5.50 -16.57
N LEU A 292 -16.02 6.70 -16.16
CA LEU A 292 -16.94 7.75 -15.69
C LEU A 292 -18.06 8.09 -16.69
N SER A 293 -17.82 7.89 -17.99
CA SER A 293 -18.83 8.07 -19.02
C SER A 293 -20.03 7.14 -18.88
N SER A 294 -19.92 6.03 -18.14
CA SER A 294 -21.08 5.17 -17.82
C SER A 294 -22.09 5.85 -16.92
N PHE A 295 -21.69 6.87 -16.16
CA PHE A 295 -22.58 7.75 -15.38
C PHE A 295 -23.08 8.95 -16.21
N GLY A 296 -22.74 9.04 -17.49
CA GLY A 296 -23.08 10.18 -18.34
C GLY A 296 -22.18 11.41 -18.13
N LEU A 297 -21.02 11.25 -17.48
CA LEU A 297 -20.04 12.33 -17.34
C LEU A 297 -19.30 12.59 -18.67
N PRO A 298 -19.03 13.86 -19.03
CA PRO A 298 -18.32 14.18 -20.26
C PRO A 298 -16.83 13.79 -20.17
N ALA A 299 -16.22 13.52 -21.32
CA ALA A 299 -14.83 13.07 -21.42
C ALA A 299 -13.78 14.07 -20.85
N SER A 300 -14.17 15.34 -20.68
CA SER A 300 -13.36 16.38 -20.06
C SER A 300 -13.17 16.17 -18.55
N VAL A 301 -14.06 15.44 -17.88
CA VAL A 301 -13.92 15.12 -16.46
C VAL A 301 -12.88 14.00 -16.30
N THR A 302 -11.77 14.31 -15.65
CA THR A 302 -10.64 13.38 -15.49
C THR A 302 -10.65 12.64 -14.15
N LYS A 303 -11.32 13.19 -13.14
CA LYS A 303 -11.54 12.61 -11.82
C LYS A 303 -12.78 13.23 -11.15
N VAL A 304 -13.29 12.54 -10.13
CA VAL A 304 -14.32 13.05 -9.21
C VAL A 304 -13.62 13.31 -7.88
N ASP A 305 -13.74 14.52 -7.34
CA ASP A 305 -13.05 14.95 -6.11
C ASP A 305 -13.84 14.59 -4.84
N ALA A 306 -15.16 14.45 -4.95
CA ALA A 306 -16.01 13.95 -3.87
C ALA A 306 -17.32 13.42 -4.41
N ALA A 307 -17.97 12.53 -3.67
CA ALA A 307 -19.28 12.02 -4.02
C ALA A 307 -20.17 11.90 -2.78
N VAL A 308 -21.47 12.13 -2.91
CA VAL A 308 -22.43 11.88 -1.83
C VAL A 308 -23.79 11.48 -2.40
N HIS A 309 -24.35 10.41 -1.86
CA HIS A 309 -25.72 10.00 -2.17
C HIS A 309 -26.70 10.59 -1.15
N ASN A 310 -27.67 11.35 -1.64
CA ASN A 310 -28.76 11.87 -0.82
C ASN A 310 -29.96 10.92 -0.89
N LYS A 311 -30.03 10.00 0.08
CA LYS A 311 -31.08 8.99 0.21
C LYS A 311 -32.51 9.53 0.24
N ASN A 312 -32.70 10.79 0.65
CA ASN A 312 -34.04 11.40 0.70
C ASN A 312 -34.56 11.78 -0.68
N SER A 313 -33.65 12.07 -1.61
CA SER A 313 -33.97 12.50 -2.97
C SER A 313 -33.69 11.43 -4.02
N GLY A 314 -32.95 10.37 -3.68
CA GLY A 314 -32.44 9.37 -4.64
C GLY A 314 -31.39 9.94 -5.61
N LYS A 315 -30.79 11.08 -5.27
CA LYS A 315 -29.80 11.76 -6.12
C LYS A 315 -28.40 11.56 -5.57
N THR A 316 -27.46 11.26 -6.45
CA THR A 316 -26.03 11.25 -6.15
C THR A 316 -25.38 12.51 -6.70
N LEU A 317 -24.63 13.22 -5.87
CA LEU A 317 -23.88 14.41 -6.27
C LEU A 317 -22.41 14.05 -6.45
N LEU A 318 -21.85 14.36 -7.61
CA LEU A 318 -20.45 14.11 -7.96
C LEU A 318 -19.75 15.47 -8.14
N PHE A 319 -18.79 15.77 -7.28
CA PHE A 319 -18.08 17.04 -7.23
C PHE A 319 -16.75 16.96 -7.99
N PHE A 320 -16.37 18.05 -8.63
CA PHE A 320 -15.10 18.21 -9.32
C PHE A 320 -14.79 19.71 -9.40
N ASP A 321 -13.62 20.11 -8.91
CA ASP A 321 -13.24 21.52 -8.79
C ASP A 321 -14.34 22.31 -8.04
N ILE A 322 -14.83 23.43 -8.61
CA ILE A 322 -15.91 24.26 -8.07
C ILE A 322 -17.32 23.87 -8.58
N TYR A 323 -17.46 22.72 -9.24
CA TYR A 323 -18.68 22.26 -9.87
C TYR A 323 -19.16 20.91 -9.32
N TYR A 324 -20.44 20.59 -9.56
CA TYR A 324 -20.98 19.26 -9.32
C TYR A 324 -22.00 18.85 -10.39
N TYR A 325 -22.06 17.55 -10.62
CA TYR A 325 -23.13 16.88 -11.36
C TYR A 325 -24.12 16.26 -10.37
N SER A 326 -25.40 16.28 -10.71
CA SER A 326 -26.47 15.56 -10.01
C SER A 326 -26.95 14.40 -10.86
N TYR A 327 -26.76 13.18 -10.38
CA TYR A 327 -27.16 11.92 -11.02
C TYR A 327 -28.41 11.37 -10.33
N ASP A 328 -29.41 11.01 -11.12
CA ASP A 328 -30.62 10.34 -10.66
C ASP A 328 -30.40 8.82 -10.69
N GLU A 329 -30.32 8.19 -9.52
CA GLU A 329 -30.08 6.74 -9.41
C GLU A 329 -31.28 5.92 -9.91
N ARG A 330 -32.51 6.47 -9.83
CA ARG A 330 -33.72 5.77 -10.29
C ARG A 330 -33.85 5.81 -11.80
N GLU A 331 -33.51 6.95 -12.41
CA GLU A 331 -33.58 7.16 -13.85
C GLU A 331 -32.27 6.79 -14.56
N GLU A 332 -31.24 6.44 -13.80
CA GLU A 332 -29.88 6.12 -14.24
C GLU A 332 -29.29 7.16 -15.22
N ARG A 333 -29.47 8.45 -14.90
CA ARG A 333 -28.99 9.55 -15.76
C ARG A 333 -28.72 10.84 -15.02
N MET A 334 -27.89 11.69 -15.61
CA MET A 334 -27.64 13.04 -15.14
C MET A 334 -28.89 13.93 -15.25
N ASP A 335 -29.15 14.71 -14.20
CA ASP A 335 -30.17 15.74 -14.21
C ASP A 335 -29.88 16.81 -15.28
N ARG A 336 -30.94 17.43 -15.80
CA ARG A 336 -30.81 18.54 -16.74
C ARG A 336 -30.19 19.77 -16.05
N GLY A 337 -29.39 20.53 -16.82
CA GLY A 337 -28.74 21.74 -16.33
C GLY A 337 -27.48 21.52 -15.49
N ASN A 338 -26.87 20.34 -15.59
CA ASN A 338 -25.53 20.09 -15.09
C ASN A 338 -24.44 20.54 -16.10
N PRO A 339 -23.21 20.85 -15.63
CA PRO A 339 -22.82 20.93 -14.22
C PRO A 339 -23.30 22.22 -13.55
N LYS A 340 -23.46 22.18 -12.24
CA LYS A 340 -23.87 23.33 -11.41
C LYS A 340 -22.68 23.78 -10.57
N ARG A 341 -22.54 25.09 -10.34
CA ARG A 341 -21.54 25.61 -9.39
C ARG A 341 -21.92 25.22 -7.98
N VAL A 342 -20.95 24.78 -7.17
CA VAL A 342 -21.19 24.36 -5.78
C VAL A 342 -21.82 25.47 -4.96
N GLU A 343 -21.31 26.70 -5.07
CA GLU A 343 -21.86 27.90 -4.38
C GLU A 343 -23.36 28.16 -4.64
N ASN A 344 -23.87 27.80 -5.81
CA ASN A 344 -25.28 27.99 -6.16
C ASN A 344 -26.16 26.87 -5.56
N GLY A 345 -25.62 25.65 -5.45
CA GLY A 345 -26.32 24.49 -4.90
C GLY A 345 -26.20 24.37 -3.38
N PHE A 346 -25.17 24.98 -2.80
CA PHE A 346 -24.80 24.96 -1.39
C PHE A 346 -24.43 26.38 -0.93
N PRO A 347 -25.43 27.26 -0.73
CA PRO A 347 -25.19 28.64 -0.34
C PRO A 347 -24.37 28.73 0.96
N GLY A 348 -23.32 29.55 0.95
CA GLY A 348 -22.39 29.71 2.08
C GLY A 348 -21.19 28.76 2.07
N PHE A 349 -21.11 27.82 1.12
CA PHE A 349 -19.89 27.04 0.90
C PHE A 349 -18.79 27.90 0.25
N THR A 350 -17.55 27.76 0.72
CA THR A 350 -16.37 28.40 0.11
C THR A 350 -15.23 27.38 -0.02
N GLY A 351 -14.55 27.39 -1.18
CA GLY A 351 -13.44 26.49 -1.49
C GLY A 351 -13.81 25.37 -2.47
N GLU A 352 -13.00 24.32 -2.48
CA GLU A 352 -13.20 23.08 -3.24
C GLU A 352 -13.73 21.98 -2.32
N VAL A 353 -14.53 21.06 -2.86
CA VAL A 353 -15.04 19.91 -2.11
C VAL A 353 -14.03 18.77 -2.21
N THR A 354 -13.34 18.46 -1.12
CA THR A 354 -12.30 17.42 -1.08
C THR A 354 -12.83 16.06 -0.66
N ALA A 355 -13.97 16.03 0.03
CA ALA A 355 -14.71 14.81 0.36
C ALA A 355 -16.15 15.19 0.71
N ALA A 356 -17.07 14.23 0.65
CA ALA A 356 -18.46 14.47 1.03
C ALA A 356 -19.09 13.18 1.56
N HIS A 357 -19.99 13.27 2.53
CA HIS A 357 -20.79 12.12 2.95
C HIS A 357 -22.14 12.56 3.51
N MET A 358 -23.05 11.62 3.68
CA MET A 358 -24.34 11.86 4.33
C MET A 358 -24.36 11.14 5.68
N SER A 359 -24.71 11.85 6.75
CA SER A 359 -24.83 11.28 8.10
C SER A 359 -25.93 11.99 8.87
N ASN A 360 -26.62 11.32 9.79
CA ASN A 360 -27.70 11.89 10.61
C ASN A 360 -28.72 12.73 9.79
N ASN A 361 -29.03 12.27 8.57
CA ASN A 361 -29.92 12.94 7.62
C ASN A 361 -29.45 14.31 7.08
N ASN A 362 -28.17 14.65 7.22
CA ASN A 362 -27.56 15.87 6.69
C ASN A 362 -26.42 15.53 5.73
N ILE A 363 -26.14 16.46 4.82
CA ILE A 363 -25.02 16.37 3.87
C ILE A 363 -23.83 17.10 4.47
N TYR A 364 -22.66 16.47 4.45
CA TYR A 364 -21.42 17.04 4.96
C TYR A 364 -20.43 17.18 3.81
N LEU A 365 -19.94 18.40 3.58
CA LEU A 365 -18.92 18.71 2.58
C LEU A 365 -17.63 19.12 3.28
N TYR A 366 -16.53 18.46 2.94
CA TYR A 366 -15.19 18.81 3.42
C TYR A 366 -14.52 19.76 2.44
N SER A 367 -13.86 20.79 2.97
CA SER A 367 -12.97 21.68 2.22
C SER A 367 -11.71 21.91 3.04
N GLY A 368 -10.69 21.10 2.75
CA GLY A 368 -9.47 21.05 3.57
C GLY A 368 -9.80 20.71 5.02
N ALA A 369 -9.45 21.61 5.95
CA ALA A 369 -9.69 21.44 7.38
C ALA A 369 -11.10 21.86 7.85
N ASN A 370 -11.96 22.33 6.95
CA ASN A 370 -13.31 22.78 7.27
C ASN A 370 -14.35 21.73 6.85
N LEU A 371 -15.40 21.60 7.65
CA LEU A 371 -16.52 20.70 7.41
C LEU A 371 -17.83 21.49 7.45
N TYR A 372 -18.55 21.50 6.34
CA TYR A 372 -19.81 22.23 6.21
C TYR A 372 -20.97 21.24 6.29
N GLU A 373 -21.88 21.47 7.23
CA GLU A 373 -23.09 20.65 7.37
C GLU A 373 -24.28 21.36 6.72
N PHE A 374 -24.93 20.68 5.79
CA PHE A 374 -26.08 21.15 5.06
C PHE A 374 -27.31 20.28 5.32
N SER A 375 -28.47 20.91 5.36
CA SER A 375 -29.74 20.19 5.38
C SER A 375 -29.89 19.37 4.09
N SER A 376 -30.24 18.08 4.21
CA SER A 376 -30.46 17.24 3.03
C SER A 376 -31.70 17.58 2.21
N SER A 377 -32.66 18.33 2.78
CA SER A 377 -33.92 18.68 2.11
C SER A 377 -33.82 19.96 1.28
N ASN A 378 -33.25 21.02 1.86
CA ASN A 378 -33.17 22.34 1.22
C ASN A 378 -31.73 22.85 0.98
N ARG A 379 -30.71 22.09 1.40
CA ARG A 379 -29.27 22.44 1.25
C ARG A 379 -28.88 23.77 1.86
N ASN A 380 -29.62 24.26 2.86
CA ASN A 380 -29.19 25.39 3.67
C ASN A 380 -28.03 24.98 4.59
N LEU A 381 -27.04 25.85 4.73
CA LEU A 381 -25.94 25.67 5.67
C LEU A 381 -26.47 25.70 7.10
N LEU A 382 -26.22 24.63 7.85
CA LEU A 382 -26.63 24.48 9.25
C LEU A 382 -25.49 24.87 10.19
N ARG A 383 -24.29 24.32 9.96
CA ARG A 383 -23.10 24.55 10.81
C ARG A 383 -21.83 24.52 9.98
N LEU A 384 -20.84 25.30 10.43
CA LEU A 384 -19.45 25.17 10.03
C LEU A 384 -18.68 24.51 11.18
N LEU A 385 -18.09 23.36 10.89
CA LEU A 385 -17.36 22.49 11.81
C LEU A 385 -15.92 22.33 11.32
N LYS A 386 -15.11 21.60 12.08
CA LYS A 386 -13.76 21.18 11.70
C LYS A 386 -13.78 19.75 11.16
N SER A 387 -12.83 19.42 10.30
CA SER A 387 -12.75 18.10 9.63
C SER A 387 -12.57 16.93 10.60
N ASP A 388 -12.18 17.21 11.85
CA ASP A 388 -12.01 16.26 12.94
C ASP A 388 -13.30 15.99 13.75
N TYR A 389 -14.42 16.62 13.40
CA TYR A 389 -15.68 16.48 14.16
C TYR A 389 -16.16 15.03 14.31
N PHE A 390 -16.04 14.24 13.24
CA PHE A 390 -16.43 12.83 13.25
C PHE A 390 -15.33 11.91 13.79
N LEU A 391 -14.07 12.35 13.73
CA LEU A 391 -12.91 11.60 14.17
C LEU A 391 -12.04 12.48 15.09
N PRO A 392 -12.49 12.72 16.35
CA PRO A 392 -11.86 13.68 17.23
C PRO A 392 -10.43 13.26 17.60
N CYS A 393 -9.55 14.24 17.83
CA CYS A 393 -8.22 13.96 18.33
C CYS A 393 -8.31 13.29 19.70
N GLN A 394 -7.81 12.06 19.82
CA GLN A 394 -7.47 11.55 21.15
C GLN A 394 -6.24 12.33 21.60
N GLY A 395 -6.42 13.16 22.64
CA GLY A 395 -5.32 13.86 23.29
C GLY A 395 -4.33 12.86 23.92
N PRO A 396 -3.09 13.29 24.19
CA PRO A 396 -2.07 12.47 24.84
C PRO A 396 -2.50 11.93 26.21
#